data_AF-A0A2P2GCE2-F1
#
_entry.id   AF-A0A2P2GCE2-F1
#
_cell.length_a   1.000
_cell.length_b   1.000
_cell.length_c   1.000
_cell.angle_alpha   90.00
_cell.angle_beta   90.00
_cell.angle_gamma   90.00
#
_symmetry.space_group_name_H-M   'P 1'
#
loop_
_entity.id
_entity.type
_entity.pdbx_description
1 polymer ?
#
loop_
_entity_poly.entity_id
_entity_poly.type
_entity_poly.pdbx_seq_one_letter_code
_entity_poly.pdbx_strand_id
1 'polypeptide(L)'
;MTAAGLLLPAVLTGPCAAAEAPAPQAVNVLNGDFADPVMKGDGPTTVGLDSWDGRNQRYSPSASGRTDNAHGVALEKQGNSLAQRLRGVRAGAEVTVEYEDSPAVSKECNGSDVVDGQPYTVEGSGGTVRAVTTAGDPDRVKGTPGPGRWTKRTYTFVAGENEPLLTFASKVTDSKTHVTCTPMITRVRAVEVPVPLDRTVDKTALGTAEAYKGNERQSTLHNAAAACNGENACVFRPDMRMSFRYYDRARVVGEAFVNCTRSTLDHNRVIGFSERSYDSIAQTYAAAGLSLNDVAKLPTSGDRAEDEKRIKERPMAGQFSLAYEKGWQRAWQWFGGEQRTVVERIQPGEVSWIELQPSRERVEGWFLSRKDDYRLHAVIDGPSRGVPDRLLQRTGPMAEAEKQRCAAARPMTTTPVDAGAAAYSSDKGLLKVPSSAATRSARATRTVPLG
;
A
#
# COMPACT_ATOMS: atom_id res chain seq x y z
N MET A 1 -23.86 -62.67 21.47
CA MET A 1 -24.14 -61.22 21.53
C MET A 1 -22.82 -60.49 21.40
N THR A 2 -22.51 -60.06 20.18
CA THR A 2 -21.27 -59.39 19.79
C THR A 2 -21.59 -57.90 19.59
N ALA A 3 -21.06 -57.04 20.45
CA ALA A 3 -21.21 -55.59 20.33
C ALA A 3 -20.00 -55.02 19.59
N ALA A 4 -20.27 -54.42 18.43
CA ALA A 4 -19.31 -53.69 17.62
C ALA A 4 -19.05 -52.30 18.22
N GLY A 5 -17.78 -52.00 18.51
CA GLY A 5 -17.34 -50.66 18.89
C GLY A 5 -16.95 -49.86 17.65
N LEU A 6 -17.72 -48.81 17.34
CA LEU A 6 -17.38 -47.80 16.34
C LEU A 6 -16.26 -46.90 16.87
N LEU A 7 -15.11 -46.89 16.18
CA LEU A 7 -14.06 -45.88 16.34
C LEU A 7 -14.35 -44.71 15.39
N LEU A 8 -14.60 -43.53 15.96
CA LEU A 8 -14.66 -42.27 15.21
C LEU A 8 -13.23 -41.74 14.95
N PRO A 9 -12.94 -41.14 13.79
CA PRO A 9 -11.64 -40.55 13.51
C PRO A 9 -11.46 -39.25 14.31
N ALA A 10 -10.37 -39.17 15.06
CA ALA A 10 -9.93 -37.95 15.72
C ALA A 10 -9.53 -36.91 14.66
N VAL A 11 -10.28 -35.81 14.60
CA VAL A 11 -9.93 -34.64 13.81
C VAL A 11 -8.73 -33.97 14.50
N LEU A 12 -7.55 -34.06 13.87
CA LEU A 12 -6.38 -33.27 14.24
C LEU A 12 -6.67 -31.81 13.89
N THR A 13 -7.22 -31.06 14.85
CA THR A 13 -7.21 -29.60 14.82
C THR A 13 -5.77 -29.15 15.04
N GLY A 14 -5.03 -28.94 13.96
CA GLY A 14 -3.73 -28.27 14.02
C GLY A 14 -3.90 -26.88 14.64
N PRO A 15 -2.92 -26.38 15.40
CA PRO A 15 -2.98 -25.04 15.94
C PRO A 15 -2.87 -24.07 14.76
N CYS A 16 -4.00 -23.46 14.36
CA CYS A 16 -3.98 -22.14 13.77
C CYS A 16 -3.30 -21.25 14.81
N ALA A 17 -2.01 -20.98 14.61
CA ALA A 17 -1.35 -19.90 15.32
C ALA A 17 -2.17 -18.63 15.03
N ALA A 18 -2.93 -18.17 16.01
CA ALA A 18 -3.52 -16.86 15.97
C ALA A 18 -2.37 -15.89 15.69
N ALA A 19 -2.50 -15.10 14.63
CA ALA A 19 -1.52 -14.07 14.32
C ALA A 19 -1.33 -13.23 15.58
N GLU A 20 -0.11 -13.20 16.10
CA GLU A 20 0.24 -12.45 17.30
C GLU A 20 -0.20 -11.00 17.11
N ALA A 21 -1.01 -10.47 18.04
CA ALA A 21 -1.47 -9.11 17.95
C ALA A 21 -0.24 -8.17 17.94
N PRO A 22 -0.15 -7.25 16.97
CA PRO A 22 1.02 -6.39 16.85
C PRO A 22 1.22 -5.57 18.13
N ALA A 23 2.48 -5.45 18.56
CA ALA A 23 2.82 -4.76 19.80
C ALA A 23 2.57 -3.23 19.67
N PRO A 24 2.22 -2.54 20.78
CA PRO A 24 2.12 -1.10 20.81
C PRO A 24 3.45 -0.44 20.42
N GLN A 25 3.39 0.64 19.64
CA GLN A 25 4.56 1.39 19.22
C GLN A 25 4.33 2.91 19.23
N ALA A 26 5.41 3.66 19.49
CA ALA A 26 5.34 5.11 19.56
C ALA A 26 5.02 5.73 18.19
N VAL A 27 4.11 6.69 18.19
CA VAL A 27 3.78 7.54 17.04
C VAL A 27 4.52 8.87 17.20
N ASN A 28 5.19 9.30 16.14
CA ASN A 28 5.92 10.56 16.15
C ASN A 28 4.95 11.75 16.04
N VAL A 29 4.56 12.32 17.18
CA VAL A 29 3.82 13.58 17.26
C VAL A 29 4.81 14.73 17.04
N LEU A 30 4.70 15.40 15.88
CA LEU A 30 5.64 16.47 15.52
C LEU A 30 5.40 17.67 16.43
N ASN A 31 6.46 18.18 17.07
CA ASN A 31 6.37 19.35 17.95
C ASN A 31 5.27 19.22 19.02
N GLY A 32 5.06 18.02 19.58
CA GLY A 32 4.05 17.78 20.61
C GLY A 32 4.30 18.51 21.95
N ASP A 33 5.51 19.03 22.14
CA ASP A 33 5.88 19.90 23.27
C ASP A 33 5.71 21.40 22.97
N PHE A 34 5.35 21.74 21.73
CA PHE A 34 5.14 23.11 21.26
C PHE A 34 6.36 24.04 21.43
N ALA A 35 7.56 23.47 21.53
CA ALA A 35 8.80 24.24 21.68
C ALA A 35 9.20 24.98 20.39
N ASP A 36 8.81 24.47 19.23
CA ASP A 36 9.20 25.02 17.93
C ASP A 36 8.10 25.88 17.27
N PRO A 37 8.48 26.99 16.61
CA PRO A 37 9.83 27.56 16.54
C PRO A 37 10.25 28.18 17.88
N VAL A 38 11.54 28.27 18.18
CA VAL A 38 12.02 28.83 19.47
C VAL A 38 11.40 30.20 19.76
N MET A 39 10.76 30.34 20.93
CA MET A 39 10.14 31.59 21.37
C MET A 39 11.18 32.65 21.70
N LYS A 40 10.93 33.89 21.29
CA LYS A 40 11.73 35.06 21.71
C LYS A 40 10.96 35.80 22.80
N GLY A 41 11.42 35.67 24.04
CA GLY A 41 10.82 36.31 25.23
C GLY A 41 9.78 35.44 25.96
N ASP A 42 9.29 35.97 27.07
CA ASP A 42 8.47 35.26 28.07
C ASP A 42 6.95 35.53 27.95
N GLY A 43 6.48 36.00 26.80
CA GLY A 43 5.07 36.35 26.59
C GLY A 43 4.30 35.33 25.74
N PRO A 44 2.95 35.36 25.76
CA PRO A 44 2.16 34.64 24.78
C PRO A 44 2.46 35.16 23.37
N THR A 45 2.56 34.25 22.40
CA THR A 45 2.83 34.56 21.01
C THR A 45 1.82 33.90 20.08
N THR A 46 1.50 34.59 18.99
CA THR A 46 0.69 34.07 17.87
C THR A 46 1.57 33.62 16.70
N VAL A 47 2.90 33.59 16.88
CA VAL A 47 3.81 33.00 15.89
C VAL A 47 3.37 31.55 15.67
N GLY A 48 3.30 31.13 14.40
CA GLY A 48 2.82 29.82 13.99
C GLY A 48 3.48 28.68 14.75
N LEU A 49 2.71 27.63 15.01
CA LEU A 49 3.17 26.39 15.63
C LEU A 49 3.64 25.45 14.53
N ASP A 50 4.94 25.12 14.51
CA ASP A 50 5.47 24.24 13.48
C ASP A 50 4.75 22.89 13.50
N SER A 51 4.29 22.44 12.33
CA SER A 51 3.55 21.17 12.11
C SER A 51 2.14 21.08 12.72
N TRP A 52 1.60 22.16 13.28
CA TRP A 52 0.25 22.21 13.82
C TRP A 52 -0.58 23.31 13.14
N ASP A 53 -1.81 22.98 12.81
CA ASP A 53 -2.76 23.95 12.27
C ASP A 53 -3.52 24.64 13.41
N GLY A 54 -3.89 25.91 13.16
CA GLY A 54 -4.67 26.71 14.08
C GLY A 54 -4.08 28.10 14.34
N ARG A 55 -4.90 29.00 14.88
CA ARG A 55 -4.51 30.36 15.28
C ARG A 55 -4.34 30.48 16.80
N ASN A 56 -3.79 29.43 17.39
CA ASN A 56 -3.68 29.27 18.83
C ASN A 56 -2.57 30.14 19.42
N GLN A 57 -2.71 30.52 20.69
CA GLN A 57 -1.66 31.29 21.39
C GLN A 57 -0.73 30.33 22.13
N ARG A 58 0.56 30.43 21.84
CA ARG A 58 1.59 29.68 22.55
C ARG A 58 2.18 30.49 23.69
N TYR A 59 2.37 29.84 24.82
CA TYR A 59 2.95 30.38 26.04
C TYR A 59 4.32 29.77 26.26
N SER A 60 5.30 30.62 26.63
CA SER A 60 6.59 30.17 27.14
C SER A 60 6.39 29.37 28.43
N PRO A 61 7.41 28.64 28.90
CA PRO A 61 7.25 27.88 30.13
C PRO A 61 6.89 28.75 31.33
N SER A 62 7.58 29.88 31.49
CA SER A 62 7.30 30.92 32.49
C SER A 62 5.88 31.47 32.39
N ALA A 63 5.39 31.75 31.18
CA ALA A 63 4.06 32.31 30.95
C ALA A 63 2.93 31.30 31.14
N SER A 64 3.22 30.01 30.98
CA SER A 64 2.25 28.91 31.05
C SER A 64 1.90 28.48 32.49
N GLY A 65 2.46 29.15 33.49
CA GLY A 65 2.34 28.79 34.92
C GLY A 65 3.15 27.55 35.31
N ARG A 66 3.94 26.99 34.39
CA ARG A 66 4.63 25.73 34.62
C ARG A 66 5.98 25.91 35.31
N THR A 67 6.29 25.01 36.22
CA THR A 67 7.58 24.95 36.93
C THR A 67 8.58 23.98 36.29
N ASP A 68 8.15 23.20 35.31
CA ASP A 68 8.92 22.11 34.70
C ASP A 68 9.41 22.44 33.28
N ASN A 69 9.49 23.74 32.95
CA ASN A 69 10.02 24.27 31.70
C ASN A 69 9.31 23.80 30.41
N ALA A 70 8.08 23.29 30.48
CA ALA A 70 7.29 22.96 29.29
C ALA A 70 6.46 24.14 28.78
N HIS A 71 6.24 24.23 27.47
CA HIS A 71 5.35 25.22 26.86
C HIS A 71 3.87 24.85 27.04
N GLY A 72 2.97 25.78 26.75
CA GLY A 72 1.53 25.51 26.67
C GLY A 72 0.88 26.23 25.50
N VAL A 73 -0.17 25.65 24.92
CA VAL A 73 -0.91 26.26 23.83
C VAL A 73 -2.35 26.46 24.26
N ALA A 74 -2.80 27.72 24.32
CA ALA A 74 -4.20 28.04 24.54
C ALA A 74 -5.00 27.84 23.25
N LEU A 75 -6.04 27.01 23.33
CA LEU A 75 -6.99 26.80 22.25
C LEU A 75 -7.74 28.10 22.01
N GLU A 76 -7.82 28.62 20.80
CA GLU A 76 -8.54 29.86 20.59
C GLU A 76 -10.06 29.68 20.82
N LYS A 77 -10.74 30.77 21.17
CA LYS A 77 -12.19 30.80 21.40
C LYS A 77 -12.95 30.29 20.15
N GLN A 78 -14.10 29.66 20.39
CA GLN A 78 -14.99 29.00 19.43
C GLN A 78 -14.67 29.22 17.93
N GLY A 79 -14.29 28.14 17.23
CA GLY A 79 -14.16 28.09 15.77
C GLY A 79 -12.76 27.75 15.27
N ASN A 80 -11.73 27.98 16.08
CA ASN A 80 -10.37 27.59 15.79
C ASN A 80 -9.96 26.35 16.61
N SER A 81 -9.19 25.47 15.98
CA SER A 81 -8.74 24.22 16.56
C SER A 81 -7.22 24.14 16.53
N LEU A 82 -6.65 23.29 17.38
CA LEU A 82 -5.27 22.86 17.32
C LEU A 82 -5.26 21.48 16.71
N ALA A 83 -4.70 21.34 15.49
CA ALA A 83 -4.79 20.08 14.76
C ALA A 83 -3.46 19.63 14.16
N GLN A 84 -3.23 18.31 14.15
CA GLN A 84 -2.09 17.70 13.49
C GLN A 84 -2.43 16.29 12.99
N ARG A 85 -1.91 15.92 11.82
CA ARG A 85 -1.96 14.55 11.33
C ARG A 85 -0.90 13.68 12.00
N LEU A 86 -1.32 12.53 12.52
CA LEU A 86 -0.45 11.53 13.11
C LEU A 86 0.24 10.71 12.02
N ARG A 87 1.39 11.20 11.54
CA ARG A 87 2.11 10.63 10.39
C ARG A 87 2.51 9.17 10.61
N GLY A 88 2.32 8.33 9.59
CA GLY A 88 2.67 6.91 9.62
C GLY A 88 1.64 5.96 10.29
N VAL A 89 0.59 6.51 10.91
CA VAL A 89 -0.52 5.72 11.46
C VAL A 89 -1.45 5.26 10.33
N ARG A 90 -1.88 3.99 10.39
CA ARG A 90 -2.75 3.36 9.37
C ARG A 90 -4.22 3.47 9.74
N ALA A 91 -5.08 3.55 8.73
CA ALA A 91 -6.52 3.34 8.93
C ALA A 91 -6.76 1.97 9.59
N GLY A 92 -7.63 1.95 10.60
CA GLY A 92 -7.94 0.79 11.44
C GLY A 92 -7.00 0.59 12.64
N ALA A 93 -5.89 1.34 12.75
CA ALA A 93 -5.01 1.23 13.92
C ALA A 93 -5.70 1.84 15.15
N GLU A 94 -5.52 1.21 16.30
CA GLU A 94 -5.95 1.80 17.58
C GLU A 94 -4.86 2.76 18.06
N VAL A 95 -5.23 4.01 18.32
CA VAL A 95 -4.31 5.07 18.72
C VAL A 95 -4.70 5.54 20.11
N THR A 96 -3.73 5.58 21.01
CA THR A 96 -3.85 6.21 22.33
C THR A 96 -3.01 7.47 22.37
N VAL A 97 -3.65 8.60 22.63
CA VAL A 97 -3.05 9.93 22.77
C VAL A 97 -2.98 10.28 24.25
N GLU A 98 -1.80 10.60 24.72
CA GLU A 98 -1.57 11.19 26.04
C GLU A 98 -1.24 12.67 25.88
N TYR A 99 -1.81 13.50 26.75
CA TYR A 99 -1.57 14.94 26.75
C TYR A 99 -1.85 15.53 28.13
N GLU A 100 -1.49 16.79 28.33
CA GLU A 100 -1.82 17.53 29.54
C GLU A 100 -2.73 18.72 29.18
N ASP A 101 -3.73 18.99 30.04
CA ASP A 101 -4.61 20.16 29.91
C ASP A 101 -4.54 21.08 31.14
N SER A 102 -4.89 22.35 30.97
CA SER A 102 -5.01 23.32 32.07
C SER A 102 -6.09 24.35 31.75
N PRO A 103 -6.80 24.91 32.73
CA PRO A 103 -7.53 26.16 32.53
C PRO A 103 -6.57 27.28 32.11
N ALA A 104 -7.10 28.32 31.48
CA ALA A 104 -6.34 29.45 30.99
C ALA A 104 -5.49 30.13 32.08
N VAL A 105 -4.26 30.53 31.77
CA VAL A 105 -3.36 31.25 32.69
C VAL A 105 -3.33 32.77 32.47
N SER A 106 -4.06 33.26 31.47
CA SER A 106 -4.11 34.70 31.15
C SER A 106 -4.57 35.53 32.36
N LYS A 107 -3.91 36.68 32.57
CA LYS A 107 -4.30 37.68 33.57
C LYS A 107 -5.66 38.32 33.28
N GLU A 108 -6.16 38.19 32.06
CA GLU A 108 -7.44 38.75 31.61
C GLU A 108 -8.64 37.87 32.01
N CYS A 109 -8.39 36.65 32.51
CA CYS A 109 -9.43 35.76 33.03
C CYS A 109 -9.99 36.26 34.36
N ASN A 110 -11.32 36.25 34.50
CA ASN A 110 -11.97 36.41 35.80
C ASN A 110 -12.11 35.05 36.49
N GLY A 111 -12.32 35.04 37.81
CA GLY A 111 -12.51 33.79 38.55
C GLY A 111 -13.68 32.95 38.03
N SER A 112 -14.79 33.60 37.68
CA SER A 112 -15.97 32.93 37.11
C SER A 112 -15.72 32.25 35.77
N ASP A 113 -14.68 32.66 35.00
CA ASP A 113 -14.38 32.08 33.69
C ASP A 113 -13.67 30.71 33.78
N VAL A 114 -13.11 30.39 34.95
CA VAL A 114 -12.24 29.21 35.15
C VAL A 114 -12.53 28.40 36.41
N VAL A 115 -13.39 28.90 37.32
CA VAL A 115 -13.70 28.25 38.62
C VAL A 115 -14.13 26.79 38.47
N ASP A 116 -14.98 26.50 37.47
CA ASP A 116 -15.49 25.16 37.19
C ASP A 116 -14.70 24.45 36.07
N GLY A 117 -13.58 25.04 35.65
CA GLY A 117 -12.80 24.60 34.51
C GLY A 117 -13.40 25.07 33.18
N GLN A 118 -12.69 24.79 32.09
CA GLN A 118 -13.05 25.27 30.77
C GLN A 118 -13.28 24.09 29.82
N PRO A 119 -14.39 24.09 29.05
CA PRO A 119 -14.73 22.96 28.20
C PRO A 119 -13.97 23.00 26.87
N TYR A 120 -13.58 21.83 26.39
CA TYR A 120 -13.03 21.59 25.05
C TYR A 120 -13.42 20.21 24.53
N THR A 121 -13.10 19.92 23.28
CA THR A 121 -13.21 18.59 22.70
C THR A 121 -11.86 18.11 22.18
N VAL A 122 -11.63 16.80 22.27
CA VAL A 122 -10.56 16.09 21.57
C VAL A 122 -11.18 15.07 20.61
N GLU A 123 -10.63 14.97 19.42
CA GLU A 123 -11.09 14.07 18.36
C GLU A 123 -9.90 13.59 17.52
N GLY A 124 -9.95 12.34 17.08
CA GLY A 124 -9.08 11.80 16.05
C GLY A 124 -9.93 11.36 14.87
N SER A 125 -9.53 11.62 13.62
CA SER A 125 -10.32 11.22 12.42
C SER A 125 -10.78 9.76 12.51
N GLY A 126 -12.10 9.53 12.46
CA GLY A 126 -12.74 8.21 12.57
C GLY A 126 -13.11 7.78 14.00
N GLY A 127 -12.62 8.50 15.01
CA GLY A 127 -12.97 8.33 16.41
C GLY A 127 -14.19 9.14 16.83
N THR A 128 -14.67 8.88 18.04
CA THR A 128 -15.75 9.67 18.65
C THR A 128 -15.21 10.96 19.27
N VAL A 129 -15.82 12.09 18.96
CA VAL A 129 -15.55 13.36 19.63
C VAL A 129 -15.74 13.20 21.15
N ARG A 130 -14.71 13.48 21.93
CA ARG A 130 -14.78 13.44 23.40
C ARG A 130 -14.80 14.85 23.97
N ALA A 131 -15.88 15.19 24.67
CA ALA A 131 -15.95 16.40 25.48
C ALA A 131 -15.14 16.24 26.78
N VAL A 132 -14.37 17.26 27.12
CA VAL A 132 -13.53 17.30 28.32
C VAL A 132 -13.62 18.69 28.95
N THR A 133 -13.53 18.75 30.27
CA THR A 133 -13.40 20.00 31.03
C THR A 133 -12.08 19.97 31.79
N THR A 134 -11.31 21.06 31.71
CA THR A 134 -10.06 21.20 32.48
C THR A 134 -10.34 21.17 33.98
N ALA A 135 -9.31 21.05 34.81
CA ALA A 135 -9.46 21.34 36.23
C ALA A 135 -9.95 22.78 36.45
N GLY A 136 -10.73 23.00 37.50
CA GLY A 136 -11.19 24.32 37.92
C GLY A 136 -10.14 25.08 38.71
N ASP A 137 -10.15 26.41 38.59
CA ASP A 137 -9.25 27.34 39.28
C ASP A 137 -10.01 28.37 40.13
N PRO A 138 -10.53 27.97 41.31
CA PRO A 138 -11.31 28.85 42.19
C PRO A 138 -10.52 30.03 42.74
N ASP A 139 -9.19 29.91 42.82
CA ASP A 139 -8.30 30.95 43.38
C ASP A 139 -7.92 32.02 42.35
N ARG A 140 -8.56 32.00 41.16
CA ARG A 140 -8.25 32.91 40.07
C ARG A 140 -8.64 34.35 40.40
N VAL A 141 -7.66 35.25 40.32
CA VAL A 141 -7.83 36.70 40.48
C VAL A 141 -7.47 37.42 39.18
N LYS A 142 -8.38 38.27 38.69
CA LYS A 142 -8.15 39.10 37.50
C LYS A 142 -6.94 40.03 37.71
N GLY A 143 -6.15 40.22 36.67
CA GLY A 143 -4.94 41.05 36.69
C GLY A 143 -3.69 40.29 37.10
N THR A 144 -3.81 39.05 37.58
CA THR A 144 -2.69 38.18 37.95
C THR A 144 -2.65 36.96 37.02
N PRO A 145 -1.49 36.62 36.42
CA PRO A 145 -1.34 35.37 35.69
C PRO A 145 -1.65 34.16 36.59
N GLY A 146 -2.36 33.19 36.03
CA GLY A 146 -2.69 31.96 36.74
C GLY A 146 -1.47 31.04 36.90
N PRO A 147 -1.46 30.20 37.95
CA PRO A 147 -0.39 29.21 38.14
C PRO A 147 -0.49 28.04 37.17
N GLY A 148 -1.58 27.91 36.40
CA GLY A 148 -1.88 26.71 35.62
C GLY A 148 -2.25 25.52 36.51
N ARG A 149 -3.20 24.70 36.07
CA ARG A 149 -3.63 23.48 36.78
C ARG A 149 -3.53 22.29 35.83
N TRP A 150 -2.29 21.91 35.55
CA TRP A 150 -1.95 20.92 34.54
C TRP A 150 -2.33 19.51 34.97
N THR A 151 -3.22 18.89 34.20
CA THR A 151 -3.77 17.56 34.46
C THR A 151 -3.48 16.64 33.29
N LYS A 152 -2.97 15.43 33.58
CA LYS A 152 -2.74 14.40 32.55
C LYS A 152 -4.06 13.81 32.06
N ARG A 153 -4.16 13.61 30.75
CA ARG A 153 -5.31 13.08 30.04
C ARG A 153 -4.88 12.01 29.05
N THR A 154 -5.81 11.11 28.76
CA THR A 154 -5.66 10.05 27.76
C THR A 154 -6.91 9.98 26.90
N TYR A 155 -6.74 9.85 25.59
CA TYR A 155 -7.82 9.68 24.62
C TYR A 155 -7.44 8.57 23.64
N THR A 156 -8.33 7.59 23.47
CA THR A 156 -8.11 6.44 22.58
C THR A 156 -9.16 6.42 21.49
N PHE A 157 -8.75 6.12 20.25
CA PHE A 157 -9.64 5.99 19.10
C PHE A 157 -9.09 5.02 18.07
N VAL A 158 -9.95 4.53 17.17
CA VAL A 158 -9.53 3.78 15.98
C VAL A 158 -9.44 4.75 14.81
N ALA A 159 -8.31 4.76 14.11
CA ALA A 159 -8.08 5.64 12.98
C ALA A 159 -9.04 5.31 11.82
N GLY A 160 -9.83 6.28 11.35
CA GLY A 160 -10.74 6.10 10.21
C GLY A 160 -10.09 6.30 8.84
N GLU A 161 -8.89 6.88 8.80
CA GLU A 161 -8.11 7.18 7.59
C GLU A 161 -6.62 7.01 7.90
N ASN A 162 -5.78 6.94 6.85
CA ASN A 162 -4.33 7.00 7.08
C ASN A 162 -3.92 8.40 7.54
N GLU A 163 -2.86 8.46 8.35
CA GLU A 163 -2.42 9.69 9.02
C GLU A 163 -3.58 10.49 9.64
N PRO A 164 -4.39 9.91 10.55
CA PRO A 164 -5.60 10.54 11.07
C PRO A 164 -5.30 11.90 11.70
N LEU A 165 -6.23 12.85 11.53
CA LEU A 165 -6.12 14.18 12.10
C LEU A 165 -6.53 14.15 13.57
N LEU A 166 -5.60 14.47 14.46
CA LEU A 166 -5.87 14.76 15.87
C LEU A 166 -6.23 16.23 16.03
N THR A 167 -7.36 16.52 16.65
CA THR A 167 -7.92 17.88 16.79
C THR A 167 -8.31 18.15 18.24
N PHE A 168 -7.87 19.29 18.77
CA PHE A 168 -8.37 19.87 20.02
C PHE A 168 -9.12 21.17 19.70
N ALA A 169 -10.33 21.33 20.24
CA ALA A 169 -11.14 22.52 19.97
C ALA A 169 -11.79 23.07 21.24
N SER A 170 -11.63 24.37 21.49
CA SER A 170 -12.28 25.05 22.61
C SER A 170 -13.81 25.03 22.45
N LYS A 171 -14.52 24.86 23.56
CA LYS A 171 -15.98 25.01 23.65
C LYS A 171 -16.39 26.19 24.53
N VAL A 172 -15.45 27.08 24.85
CA VAL A 172 -15.76 28.36 25.52
C VAL A 172 -16.49 29.26 24.53
N THR A 173 -17.76 29.55 24.81
CA THR A 173 -18.65 30.34 23.94
C THR A 173 -19.09 31.67 24.54
N ASP A 174 -18.93 31.89 25.85
CA ASP A 174 -19.38 33.12 26.51
C ASP A 174 -18.68 34.33 25.90
N SER A 175 -19.46 35.25 25.31
CA SER A 175 -18.97 36.45 24.65
C SER A 175 -18.21 37.38 25.60
N LYS A 176 -18.48 37.33 26.91
CA LYS A 176 -17.81 38.12 27.94
C LYS A 176 -16.42 37.59 28.31
N THR A 177 -16.17 36.30 28.10
CA THR A 177 -14.86 35.69 28.36
C THR A 177 -13.85 36.21 27.34
N HIS A 178 -12.72 36.73 27.84
CA HIS A 178 -11.64 37.25 27.01
C HIS A 178 -11.11 36.17 26.05
N VAL A 179 -10.69 36.54 24.83
CA VAL A 179 -10.27 35.57 23.79
C VAL A 179 -9.09 34.68 24.23
N THR A 180 -8.26 35.19 25.14
CA THR A 180 -7.11 34.47 25.70
C THR A 180 -7.44 33.65 26.95
N CYS A 181 -8.70 33.68 27.39
CA CYS A 181 -9.19 32.94 28.53
C CYS A 181 -9.83 31.63 28.08
N THR A 182 -9.00 30.72 27.58
CA THR A 182 -9.42 29.44 27.00
C THR A 182 -8.53 28.27 27.45
N PRO A 183 -9.03 27.03 27.35
CA PRO A 183 -8.29 25.84 27.74
C PRO A 183 -6.91 25.76 27.08
N MET A 184 -5.93 25.24 27.81
CA MET A 184 -4.56 25.05 27.32
C MET A 184 -4.22 23.58 27.19
N ILE A 185 -3.40 23.24 26.20
CA ILE A 185 -2.92 21.89 25.89
C ILE A 185 -1.38 21.87 25.84
N THR A 186 -0.76 20.77 26.29
CA THR A 186 0.68 20.52 26.15
C THR A 186 1.02 19.03 26.13
N ARG A 187 2.30 18.72 25.82
CA ARG A 187 2.91 17.37 25.87
C ARG A 187 2.10 16.29 25.18
N VAL A 188 1.70 16.56 23.96
CA VAL A 188 0.96 15.59 23.16
C VAL A 188 1.92 14.47 22.76
N ARG A 189 1.53 13.23 23.08
CA ARG A 189 2.23 11.99 22.74
C ARG A 189 1.20 10.99 22.22
N ALA A 190 1.62 10.08 21.36
CA ALA A 190 0.74 9.06 20.84
C ALA A 190 1.46 7.72 20.72
N VAL A 191 0.70 6.65 20.92
CA VAL A 191 1.10 5.26 20.71
C VAL A 191 0.01 4.61 19.86
N GLU A 192 0.39 3.78 18.90
CA GLU A 192 -0.55 2.98 18.12
C GLU A 192 -0.35 1.48 18.36
N VAL A 193 -1.45 0.75 18.25
CA VAL A 193 -1.48 -0.68 17.96
C VAL A 193 -1.77 -0.80 16.45
N PRO A 194 -0.77 -1.18 15.63
CA PRO A 194 -0.93 -1.25 14.18
C PRO A 194 -2.01 -2.24 13.76
N VAL A 195 -2.54 -2.08 12.54
CA VAL A 195 -3.40 -3.11 11.94
C VAL A 195 -2.59 -4.37 11.60
N PRO A 196 -3.19 -5.57 11.72
CA PRO A 196 -2.56 -6.79 11.24
C PRO A 196 -2.41 -6.74 9.72
N LEU A 197 -1.33 -7.34 9.22
CA LEU A 197 -1.06 -7.42 7.80
C LEU A 197 -2.09 -8.29 7.07
N ASP A 198 -2.88 -7.69 6.17
CA ASP A 198 -3.79 -8.43 5.30
C ASP A 198 -3.09 -8.92 4.03
N ARG A 199 -2.88 -10.24 3.97
CA ARG A 199 -2.26 -10.92 2.81
C ARG A 199 -3.27 -11.41 1.78
N THR A 200 -4.56 -11.17 1.99
CA THR A 200 -5.64 -11.65 1.12
C THR A 200 -6.01 -10.67 0.00
N VAL A 201 -5.58 -9.41 0.13
CA VAL A 201 -5.81 -8.34 -0.86
C VAL A 201 -5.16 -8.69 -2.20
N ASP A 202 -5.96 -8.72 -3.26
CA ASP A 202 -5.52 -9.06 -4.62
C ASP A 202 -4.65 -7.93 -5.24
N LYS A 203 -3.71 -8.29 -6.11
CA LYS A 203 -2.86 -7.33 -6.83
C LYS A 203 -3.63 -6.34 -7.71
N THR A 204 -4.87 -6.67 -8.11
CA THR A 204 -5.75 -5.77 -8.86
C THR A 204 -6.67 -4.93 -7.98
N ALA A 205 -6.54 -5.02 -6.66
CA ALA A 205 -7.38 -4.32 -5.69
C ALA A 205 -6.55 -3.82 -4.49
N LEU A 206 -5.44 -3.13 -4.75
CA LEU A 206 -4.45 -2.65 -3.78
C LEU A 206 -4.95 -1.56 -2.83
N GLY A 207 -6.24 -1.23 -2.87
CA GLY A 207 -6.86 -0.16 -2.10
C GLY A 207 -6.67 1.23 -2.71
N THR A 208 -7.18 2.22 -1.99
CA THR A 208 -7.17 3.64 -2.41
C THR A 208 -5.88 4.31 -1.96
N ALA A 209 -5.18 4.95 -2.90
CA ALA A 209 -4.06 5.84 -2.62
C ALA A 209 -4.58 7.18 -2.09
N GLU A 210 -3.82 7.79 -1.18
CA GLU A 210 -4.20 9.03 -0.50
C GLU A 210 -3.06 10.04 -0.56
N ALA A 211 -3.40 11.33 -0.57
CA ALA A 211 -2.44 12.41 -0.57
C ALA A 211 -2.77 13.48 0.47
N TYR A 212 -1.73 14.08 1.04
CA TYR A 212 -1.81 15.12 2.05
C TYR A 212 -0.84 16.25 1.73
N LYS A 213 -1.17 17.47 2.16
CA LYS A 213 -0.28 18.64 2.18
C LYS A 213 -0.36 19.26 3.56
N GLY A 214 0.74 19.26 4.31
CA GLY A 214 0.66 19.67 5.72
C GLY A 214 -0.29 18.74 6.50
N ASN A 215 -1.30 19.30 7.15
CA ASN A 215 -2.35 18.53 7.84
C ASN A 215 -3.64 18.38 6.99
N GLU A 216 -3.67 18.88 5.76
CA GLU A 216 -4.84 18.84 4.89
C GLU A 216 -4.82 17.60 3.97
N ARG A 217 -5.92 16.84 3.97
CA ARG A 217 -6.13 15.75 2.99
C ARG A 217 -6.48 16.34 1.64
N GLN A 218 -5.78 15.91 0.60
CA GLN A 218 -6.02 16.38 -0.75
C GLN A 218 -7.20 15.63 -1.36
N SER A 219 -8.06 16.35 -2.08
CA SER A 219 -9.20 15.77 -2.81
C SER A 219 -8.77 14.95 -4.03
N THR A 220 -7.56 15.19 -4.55
CA THR A 220 -6.98 14.47 -5.68
C THR A 220 -5.49 14.20 -5.43
N LEU A 221 -4.95 13.18 -6.08
CA LEU A 221 -3.51 12.86 -5.98
C LEU A 221 -2.64 13.73 -6.91
N HIS A 222 -3.26 14.54 -7.77
CA HIS A 222 -2.59 15.24 -8.86
C HIS A 222 -1.44 16.14 -8.38
N ASN A 223 -1.69 17.00 -7.39
CA ASN A 223 -0.69 17.95 -6.89
C ASN A 223 0.48 17.24 -6.22
N ALA A 224 0.20 16.20 -5.43
CA ALA A 224 1.24 15.43 -4.75
C ALA A 224 2.09 14.62 -5.75
N ALA A 225 1.46 13.97 -6.73
CA ALA A 225 2.16 13.24 -7.78
C ALA A 225 2.96 14.17 -8.70
N ALA A 226 2.44 15.35 -9.04
CA ALA A 226 3.15 16.36 -9.81
C ALA A 226 4.36 16.89 -9.03
N ALA A 227 4.20 17.15 -7.72
CA ALA A 227 5.32 17.53 -6.86
C ALA A 227 6.41 16.44 -6.86
N CYS A 228 6.04 15.17 -6.71
CA CYS A 228 7.01 14.07 -6.65
C CYS A 228 7.69 13.70 -7.98
N ASN A 229 7.09 14.08 -9.12
CA ASN A 229 7.67 13.88 -10.45
C ASN A 229 8.32 15.15 -11.04
N GLY A 230 8.19 16.30 -10.38
CA GLY A 230 8.83 17.54 -10.79
C GLY A 230 10.28 17.66 -10.29
N GLU A 231 10.80 18.88 -10.24
CA GLU A 231 12.13 19.18 -9.69
C GLU A 231 12.26 18.88 -8.19
N ASN A 232 11.12 18.74 -7.49
CA ASN A 232 11.08 18.39 -6.10
C ASN A 232 11.31 16.89 -5.94
N ALA A 233 12.53 16.50 -5.57
CA ALA A 233 12.85 15.12 -5.28
C ALA A 233 12.08 14.63 -4.04
N CYS A 234 10.92 14.02 -4.26
CA CYS A 234 10.31 13.21 -3.22
C CYS A 234 11.25 12.07 -2.85
N VAL A 235 11.13 11.60 -1.61
CA VAL A 235 11.79 10.37 -1.16
C VAL A 235 10.71 9.36 -0.84
N PHE A 236 10.79 8.19 -1.46
CA PHE A 236 9.93 7.09 -1.07
C PHE A 236 10.44 6.48 0.25
N ARG A 237 9.56 6.37 1.24
CA ARG A 237 9.81 5.69 2.50
C ARG A 237 8.91 4.44 2.55
N PRO A 238 9.47 3.24 2.38
CA PRO A 238 8.70 2.02 2.52
C PRO A 238 8.23 1.84 3.97
N ASP A 239 7.00 1.36 4.13
CA ASP A 239 6.50 0.78 5.37
C ASP A 239 6.81 -0.72 5.36
N MET A 240 7.90 -1.08 6.03
CA MET A 240 8.37 -2.47 6.11
C MET A 240 7.38 -3.39 6.82
N ARG A 241 6.49 -2.84 7.67
CA ARG A 241 5.49 -3.62 8.43
C ARG A 241 4.39 -4.13 7.50
N MET A 242 4.08 -3.34 6.48
CA MET A 242 3.01 -3.61 5.52
C MET A 242 3.50 -4.20 4.20
N SER A 243 4.82 -4.38 4.06
CA SER A 243 5.45 -4.90 2.85
C SER A 243 5.83 -6.36 2.99
N PHE A 244 5.46 -7.20 2.03
CA PHE A 244 5.65 -8.65 2.11
C PHE A 244 5.77 -9.32 0.75
N ARG A 245 6.32 -10.54 0.75
CA ARG A 245 6.34 -11.42 -0.42
C ARG A 245 5.25 -12.46 -0.31
N TYR A 246 4.70 -12.86 -1.45
CA TYR A 246 3.69 -13.90 -1.52
C TYR A 246 3.76 -14.63 -2.87
N TYR A 247 3.07 -15.76 -2.95
CA TYR A 247 2.79 -16.43 -4.21
C TYR A 247 1.37 -16.08 -4.63
N ASP A 248 1.24 -15.62 -5.87
CA ASP A 248 -0.06 -15.35 -6.47
C ASP A 248 -0.83 -16.65 -6.76
N ARG A 249 -2.06 -16.53 -7.24
CA ARG A 249 -2.87 -17.66 -7.69
C ARG A 249 -2.17 -18.39 -8.83
N ALA A 250 -2.13 -19.72 -8.71
CA ALA A 250 -1.62 -20.57 -9.77
C ALA A 250 -2.50 -20.45 -11.02
N ARG A 251 -1.88 -20.43 -12.19
CA ARG A 251 -2.58 -20.42 -13.49
C ARG A 251 -1.88 -21.33 -14.48
N VAL A 252 -2.63 -21.88 -15.43
CA VAL A 252 -2.06 -22.66 -16.53
C VAL A 252 -1.27 -21.74 -17.46
N VAL A 253 -0.07 -22.15 -17.85
CA VAL A 253 0.77 -21.43 -18.81
C VAL A 253 1.02 -22.28 -20.05
N GLY A 254 0.82 -21.67 -21.22
CA GLY A 254 0.82 -22.35 -22.51
C GLY A 254 -0.33 -23.35 -22.67
N GLU A 255 -0.23 -24.24 -23.64
CA GLU A 255 -1.28 -25.21 -23.97
C GLU A 255 -1.19 -26.46 -23.09
N ALA A 256 -2.28 -27.23 -23.00
CA ALA A 256 -2.22 -28.58 -22.44
C ALA A 256 -1.85 -29.59 -23.54
N PHE A 257 -1.10 -30.63 -23.20
CA PHE A 257 -0.67 -31.66 -24.15
C PHE A 257 -1.42 -32.98 -23.90
N VAL A 258 -2.04 -33.52 -24.94
CA VAL A 258 -2.91 -34.71 -24.87
C VAL A 258 -2.18 -35.91 -25.49
N ASN A 259 -1.92 -36.97 -24.72
CA ASN A 259 -1.27 -38.18 -25.24
C ASN A 259 -2.27 -39.20 -25.81
N CYS A 260 -2.66 -39.02 -27.08
CA CYS A 260 -3.56 -39.95 -27.78
C CYS A 260 -2.92 -41.30 -28.18
N THR A 261 -1.61 -41.48 -27.95
CA THR A 261 -0.85 -42.65 -28.37
C THR A 261 -1.02 -43.82 -27.38
N ARG A 262 -0.46 -44.97 -27.73
CA ARG A 262 -0.42 -46.15 -26.83
C ARG A 262 0.87 -46.21 -25.99
N SER A 263 1.80 -45.26 -26.18
CA SER A 263 3.10 -45.23 -25.51
C SER A 263 3.21 -44.00 -24.61
N THR A 264 4.00 -44.10 -23.55
CA THR A 264 4.40 -42.91 -22.79
C THR A 264 5.15 -41.95 -23.72
N LEU A 265 4.83 -40.67 -23.65
CA LEU A 265 5.53 -39.63 -24.40
C LEU A 265 6.43 -38.83 -23.47
N ASP A 266 7.68 -38.66 -23.88
CA ASP A 266 8.58 -37.66 -23.33
C ASP A 266 8.55 -36.45 -24.26
N HIS A 267 8.12 -35.30 -23.74
CA HIS A 267 7.87 -34.09 -24.51
C HIS A 267 8.64 -32.93 -23.91
N ASN A 268 9.54 -32.33 -24.71
CA ASN A 268 10.27 -31.14 -24.32
C ASN A 268 9.55 -29.91 -24.84
N ARG A 269 9.09 -29.04 -23.94
CA ARG A 269 8.37 -27.82 -24.30
C ARG A 269 9.03 -26.59 -23.73
N VAL A 270 9.15 -25.55 -24.55
CA VAL A 270 9.49 -24.20 -24.07
C VAL A 270 8.21 -23.51 -23.62
N ILE A 271 8.15 -23.12 -22.35
CA ILE A 271 7.09 -22.28 -21.80
C ILE A 271 7.61 -20.87 -21.56
N GLY A 272 6.89 -19.89 -22.11
CA GLY A 272 7.13 -18.47 -21.85
C GLY A 272 6.00 -17.90 -21.00
N PHE A 273 6.35 -17.07 -20.03
CA PHE A 273 5.37 -16.29 -19.27
C PHE A 273 5.92 -14.90 -18.98
N SER A 274 5.00 -13.97 -18.71
CA SER A 274 5.32 -12.61 -18.29
C SER A 274 4.50 -12.22 -17.08
N GLU A 275 5.08 -11.36 -16.26
CA GLU A 275 4.47 -10.75 -15.09
C GLU A 275 4.66 -9.24 -15.16
N ARG A 276 3.67 -8.48 -14.70
CA ARG A 276 3.76 -7.02 -14.59
C ARG A 276 3.54 -6.56 -13.16
N SER A 277 3.92 -5.31 -12.91
CA SER A 277 3.59 -4.61 -11.67
C SER A 277 2.21 -3.94 -11.74
N TYR A 278 1.68 -3.67 -10.55
CA TYR A 278 0.43 -2.96 -10.29
C TYR A 278 0.68 -1.92 -9.21
N ASP A 279 -0.09 -0.83 -9.21
CA ASP A 279 0.00 0.19 -8.19
C ASP A 279 -1.37 0.76 -7.81
N SER A 280 -1.50 1.20 -6.55
CA SER A 280 -2.75 1.76 -6.02
C SER A 280 -3.09 3.12 -6.62
N ILE A 281 -2.14 3.89 -7.14
CA ILE A 281 -2.40 5.21 -7.74
C ILE A 281 -3.21 5.05 -9.03
N ALA A 282 -2.75 4.20 -9.94
CA ALA A 282 -3.46 3.86 -11.17
C ALA A 282 -4.83 3.24 -10.89
N GLN A 283 -4.93 2.33 -9.91
CA GLN A 283 -6.20 1.72 -9.52
C GLN A 283 -7.18 2.74 -8.92
N THR A 284 -6.70 3.70 -8.12
CA THR A 284 -7.54 4.76 -7.54
C THR A 284 -8.17 5.63 -8.62
N TYR A 285 -7.40 6.02 -9.63
CA TYR A 285 -7.92 6.79 -10.77
C TYR A 285 -8.89 5.98 -11.61
N ALA A 286 -8.56 4.71 -11.89
CA ALA A 286 -9.43 3.81 -12.65
C ALA A 286 -10.79 3.60 -11.93
N ALA A 287 -10.78 3.40 -10.61
CA ALA A 287 -11.98 3.24 -9.80
C ALA A 287 -12.85 4.51 -9.78
N ALA A 288 -12.23 5.70 -9.82
CA ALA A 288 -12.94 6.98 -9.91
C ALA A 288 -13.42 7.33 -11.35
N GLY A 289 -13.11 6.51 -12.36
CA GLY A 289 -13.40 6.83 -13.76
C GLY A 289 -12.61 8.03 -14.29
N LEU A 290 -11.47 8.35 -13.66
CA LEU A 290 -10.62 9.50 -14.02
C LEU A 290 -9.41 9.04 -14.82
N SER A 291 -8.96 9.88 -15.76
CA SER A 291 -7.68 9.65 -16.42
C SER A 291 -6.53 9.98 -15.48
N LEU A 292 -5.62 9.03 -15.29
CA LEU A 292 -4.38 9.29 -14.56
C LEU A 292 -3.51 10.21 -15.42
N ASN A 293 -3.14 11.36 -14.88
CA ASN A 293 -2.26 12.29 -15.58
C ASN A 293 -0.91 11.61 -15.86
N ASP A 294 -0.33 11.84 -17.03
CA ASP A 294 0.91 11.18 -17.46
C ASP A 294 2.06 11.35 -16.47
N VAL A 295 2.09 12.48 -15.74
CA VAL A 295 3.08 12.73 -14.70
C VAL A 295 3.00 11.73 -13.55
N ALA A 296 1.81 11.21 -13.22
CA ALA A 296 1.57 10.33 -12.07
C ALA A 296 1.64 8.83 -12.40
N LYS A 297 1.84 8.47 -13.68
CA LYS A 297 1.85 7.08 -14.13
C LYS A 297 3.14 6.37 -13.75
N LEU A 298 3.03 5.35 -12.90
CA LEU A 298 4.11 4.41 -12.66
C LEU A 298 4.26 3.40 -13.83
N PRO A 299 5.37 2.64 -13.89
CA PRO A 299 5.60 1.61 -14.90
C PRO A 299 4.72 0.35 -14.69
N THR A 300 3.41 0.53 -14.86
CA THR A 300 2.37 -0.47 -14.59
C THR A 300 1.30 -0.54 -15.68
N SER A 301 1.53 0.03 -16.88
CA SER A 301 0.51 -0.03 -17.95
C SER A 301 0.32 -1.45 -18.48
N GLY A 302 1.35 -2.28 -18.41
CA GLY A 302 1.38 -3.60 -19.03
C GLY A 302 1.85 -3.59 -20.48
N ASP A 303 2.10 -2.43 -21.07
CA ASP A 303 2.89 -2.31 -22.28
C ASP A 303 4.37 -2.16 -21.88
N ARG A 304 5.16 -3.19 -22.19
CA ARG A 304 6.57 -3.24 -21.82
C ARG A 304 7.37 -2.07 -22.41
N ALA A 305 7.12 -1.69 -23.66
CA ALA A 305 7.87 -0.62 -24.30
C ALA A 305 7.56 0.73 -23.62
N GLU A 306 6.31 0.94 -23.24
CA GLU A 306 5.88 2.12 -22.51
C GLU A 306 6.43 2.15 -21.08
N ASP A 307 6.36 1.02 -20.37
CA ASP A 307 6.84 0.92 -18.99
C ASP A 307 8.37 1.08 -18.91
N GLU A 308 9.13 0.53 -19.87
CA GLU A 308 10.59 0.76 -19.97
C GLU A 308 10.95 2.23 -20.19
N LYS A 309 10.15 2.96 -20.96
CA LYS A 309 10.27 4.41 -21.12
C LYS A 309 10.00 5.13 -19.80
N ARG A 310 8.91 4.77 -19.11
CA ARG A 310 8.53 5.38 -17.82
C ARG A 310 9.57 5.17 -16.73
N ILE A 311 10.23 4.01 -16.67
CA ILE A 311 11.33 3.77 -15.71
C ILE A 311 12.44 4.81 -15.84
N LYS A 312 12.76 5.23 -17.08
CA LYS A 312 13.83 6.19 -17.36
C LYS A 312 13.39 7.64 -17.15
N GLU A 313 12.14 7.94 -17.49
CA GLU A 313 11.63 9.32 -17.56
C GLU A 313 10.91 9.78 -16.29
N ARG A 314 10.49 8.86 -15.40
CA ARG A 314 9.66 9.19 -14.24
C ARG A 314 10.46 9.13 -12.93
N PRO A 315 10.66 10.28 -12.25
CA PRO A 315 11.38 10.33 -10.99
C PRO A 315 10.78 9.43 -9.91
N MET A 316 9.46 9.33 -9.80
CA MET A 316 8.83 8.47 -8.78
C MET A 316 9.20 6.99 -8.94
N ALA A 317 9.32 6.48 -10.18
CA ALA A 317 9.72 5.10 -10.41
C ALA A 317 11.16 4.85 -9.92
N GLY A 318 12.06 5.80 -10.18
CA GLY A 318 13.44 5.78 -9.67
C GLY A 318 13.52 5.91 -8.15
N GLN A 319 12.78 6.86 -7.56
CA GLN A 319 12.71 7.08 -6.11
C GLN A 319 12.24 5.82 -5.38
N PHE A 320 11.19 5.18 -5.88
CA PHE A 320 10.69 3.92 -5.35
C PHE A 320 11.73 2.81 -5.47
N SER A 321 12.29 2.61 -6.66
CA SER A 321 13.26 1.53 -6.91
C SER A 321 14.52 1.68 -6.05
N LEU A 322 15.02 2.91 -5.88
CA LEU A 322 16.18 3.23 -5.02
C LEU A 322 15.87 2.98 -3.53
N ALA A 323 14.71 3.41 -3.06
CA ALA A 323 14.30 3.20 -1.67
C ALA A 323 14.10 1.71 -1.37
N TYR A 324 13.53 0.96 -2.32
CA TYR A 324 13.41 -0.48 -2.24
C TYR A 324 14.78 -1.16 -2.19
N GLU A 325 15.71 -0.79 -3.08
CA GLU A 325 17.04 -1.37 -3.07
C GLU A 325 17.78 -1.11 -1.76
N LYS A 326 17.65 0.09 -1.20
CA LYS A 326 18.21 0.42 0.11
C LYS A 326 17.59 -0.41 1.23
N GLY A 327 16.27 -0.62 1.22
CA GLY A 327 15.55 -1.34 2.26
C GLY A 327 15.77 -2.86 2.24
N TRP A 328 15.85 -3.45 1.05
CA TRP A 328 15.90 -4.90 0.88
C TRP A 328 17.21 -5.45 0.28
N GLN A 329 18.18 -4.58 -0.01
CA GLN A 329 19.51 -4.94 -0.57
C GLN A 329 19.39 -5.71 -1.90
N ARG A 330 18.40 -5.36 -2.73
CA ARG A 330 18.19 -5.93 -4.06
C ARG A 330 17.40 -4.96 -4.95
N ALA A 331 17.69 -4.96 -6.24
CA ALA A 331 16.96 -4.13 -7.19
C ALA A 331 15.48 -4.54 -7.31
N TRP A 332 14.61 -3.54 -7.41
CA TRP A 332 13.20 -3.74 -7.75
C TRP A 332 13.05 -4.21 -9.20
N GLN A 333 11.99 -4.99 -9.47
CA GLN A 333 11.65 -5.45 -10.80
C GLN A 333 10.22 -5.04 -11.15
N TRP A 334 10.08 -4.12 -12.12
CA TRP A 334 8.76 -3.67 -12.59
C TRP A 334 8.03 -4.71 -13.43
N PHE A 335 8.76 -5.56 -14.15
CA PHE A 335 8.20 -6.60 -15.00
C PHE A 335 9.09 -7.85 -14.97
N GLY A 336 8.45 -9.00 -15.01
CA GLY A 336 9.07 -10.31 -14.99
C GLY A 336 8.75 -11.06 -16.27
N GLY A 337 9.62 -12.00 -16.62
CA GLY A 337 9.33 -12.92 -17.70
C GLY A 337 10.47 -13.89 -17.86
N GLU A 338 10.11 -15.15 -18.02
CA GLU A 338 11.08 -16.23 -18.17
C GLU A 338 10.61 -17.15 -19.29
N GLN A 339 11.58 -17.71 -20.00
CA GLN A 339 11.36 -18.88 -20.83
C GLN A 339 12.06 -20.05 -20.18
N ARG A 340 11.33 -21.14 -19.95
CA ARG A 340 11.91 -22.38 -19.43
C ARG A 340 11.55 -23.56 -20.32
N THR A 341 12.50 -24.46 -20.49
CA THR A 341 12.23 -25.76 -21.09
C THR A 341 11.80 -26.72 -19.99
N VAL A 342 10.62 -27.32 -20.14
CA VAL A 342 10.10 -28.37 -19.25
C VAL A 342 10.11 -29.69 -20.02
N VAL A 343 10.57 -30.74 -19.34
CA VAL A 343 10.54 -32.11 -19.84
C VAL A 343 9.36 -32.82 -19.20
N GLU A 344 8.31 -33.05 -19.98
CA GLU A 344 7.08 -33.69 -19.53
C GLU A 344 7.12 -35.17 -19.87
N ARG A 345 6.69 -36.04 -18.94
CA ARG A 345 6.45 -37.46 -19.18
C ARG A 345 4.97 -37.76 -19.01
N ILE A 346 4.31 -38.16 -20.09
CA ILE A 346 2.84 -38.20 -20.19
C ILE A 346 2.40 -39.63 -20.53
N GLN A 347 1.59 -40.27 -19.68
CA GLN A 347 1.14 -41.64 -19.95
C GLN A 347 0.05 -41.69 -21.04
N PRO A 348 -0.17 -42.85 -21.68
CA PRO A 348 -1.30 -43.04 -22.59
C PRO A 348 -2.63 -42.70 -21.91
N GLY A 349 -3.46 -41.87 -22.55
CA GLY A 349 -4.75 -41.47 -22.00
C GLY A 349 -4.69 -40.36 -20.95
N GLU A 350 -3.53 -39.72 -20.76
CA GLU A 350 -3.36 -38.55 -19.91
C GLU A 350 -3.23 -37.24 -20.71
N VAL A 351 -3.53 -36.15 -20.01
CA VAL A 351 -3.23 -34.78 -20.40
C VAL A 351 -2.22 -34.20 -19.42
N SER A 352 -1.20 -33.51 -19.95
CA SER A 352 -0.23 -32.75 -19.16
C SER A 352 -0.48 -31.25 -19.31
N TRP A 353 -0.37 -30.53 -18.21
CA TRP A 353 -0.38 -29.06 -18.22
C TRP A 353 0.61 -28.51 -17.20
N ILE A 354 1.07 -27.30 -17.46
CA ILE A 354 2.00 -26.60 -16.57
C ILE A 354 1.27 -25.47 -15.86
N GLU A 355 1.35 -25.46 -14.54
CA GLU A 355 0.87 -24.38 -13.69
C GLU A 355 2.04 -23.49 -13.29
N LEU A 356 1.90 -22.18 -13.49
CA LEU A 356 2.77 -21.17 -12.93
C LEU A 356 2.10 -20.59 -11.69
N GLN A 357 2.82 -20.59 -10.57
CA GLN A 357 2.51 -19.80 -9.40
C GLN A 357 3.58 -18.70 -9.26
N PRO A 358 3.28 -17.46 -9.70
CA PRO A 358 4.26 -16.40 -9.71
C PRO A 358 4.52 -15.88 -8.30
N SER A 359 5.78 -15.60 -8.04
CA SER A 359 6.26 -14.94 -6.84
C SER A 359 6.11 -13.43 -7.00
N ARG A 360 5.55 -12.79 -5.98
CA ARG A 360 5.24 -11.37 -5.99
C ARG A 360 5.70 -10.72 -4.70
N GLU A 361 5.95 -9.42 -4.78
CA GLU A 361 6.37 -8.60 -3.67
C GLU A 361 5.49 -7.36 -3.64
N ARG A 362 4.83 -7.16 -2.50
CA ARG A 362 4.04 -5.97 -2.22
C ARG A 362 4.85 -5.05 -1.35
N VAL A 363 4.99 -3.82 -1.82
CA VAL A 363 5.70 -2.75 -1.14
C VAL A 363 4.75 -1.60 -0.95
N GLU A 364 4.52 -1.26 0.31
CA GLU A 364 3.70 -0.15 0.70
C GLU A 364 4.58 0.97 1.25
N GLY A 365 4.19 2.23 1.06
CA GLY A 365 4.91 3.34 1.66
C GLY A 365 4.41 4.70 1.22
N TRP A 366 5.26 5.70 1.44
CA TRP A 366 4.93 7.11 1.22
C TRP A 366 6.00 7.79 0.39
N PHE A 367 5.60 8.50 -0.66
CA PHE A 367 6.42 9.51 -1.29
C PHE A 367 6.31 10.82 -0.49
N LEU A 368 7.44 11.33 -0.02
CA LEU A 368 7.49 12.51 0.85
C LEU A 368 8.25 13.65 0.15
N SER A 369 7.56 14.77 -0.10
CA SER A 369 8.18 16.01 -0.58
C SER A 369 8.76 16.79 0.59
N ARG A 370 10.05 17.13 0.51
CA ARG A 370 10.72 17.96 1.53
C ARG A 370 10.39 19.44 1.41
N LYS A 371 10.04 19.92 0.20
CA LYS A 371 9.88 21.34 -0.08
C LYS A 371 8.47 21.84 0.21
N ASP A 372 7.47 21.04 -0.18
CA ASP A 372 6.07 21.47 -0.19
C ASP A 372 5.19 20.69 0.81
N ASP A 373 5.82 19.83 1.64
CA ASP A 373 5.19 18.92 2.61
C ASP A 373 4.02 18.11 2.04
N TYR A 374 4.12 17.75 0.75
CA TYR A 374 3.27 16.75 0.14
C TYR A 374 3.66 15.36 0.60
N ARG A 375 2.66 14.54 0.88
CA ARG A 375 2.81 13.12 1.20
C ARG A 375 1.81 12.34 0.36
N LEU A 376 2.30 11.36 -0.40
CA LEU A 376 1.49 10.51 -1.26
C LEU A 376 1.69 9.06 -0.86
N HIS A 377 0.63 8.42 -0.38
CA HIS A 377 0.62 6.99 -0.08
C HIS A 377 0.53 6.19 -1.38
N ALA A 378 1.30 5.12 -1.46
CA ALA A 378 1.25 4.19 -2.58
C ALA A 378 1.50 2.76 -2.11
N VAL A 379 0.79 1.83 -2.74
CA VAL A 379 1.04 0.39 -2.67
C VAL A 379 1.44 -0.04 -4.07
N ILE A 380 2.60 -0.71 -4.18
CA ILE A 380 3.15 -1.19 -5.44
C ILE A 380 3.38 -2.69 -5.30
N ASP A 381 2.87 -3.45 -6.26
CA ASP A 381 2.90 -4.91 -6.25
C ASP A 381 3.53 -5.40 -7.55
N GLY A 382 4.66 -6.10 -7.46
CA GLY A 382 5.45 -6.49 -8.61
C GLY A 382 6.05 -7.90 -8.50
N PRO A 383 6.67 -8.40 -9.58
CA PRO A 383 7.44 -9.64 -9.54
C PRO A 383 8.52 -9.63 -8.45
N SER A 384 8.65 -10.70 -7.68
CA SER A 384 9.69 -10.77 -6.65
C SER A 384 11.00 -11.33 -7.21
N ARG A 385 12.13 -10.72 -6.83
CA ARG A 385 13.46 -11.32 -6.99
C ARG A 385 13.96 -12.02 -5.73
N GLY A 386 13.21 -11.90 -4.64
CA GLY A 386 13.58 -12.48 -3.35
C GLY A 386 13.17 -13.95 -3.20
N VAL A 387 12.29 -14.44 -4.07
CA VAL A 387 11.80 -15.83 -4.08
C VAL A 387 11.55 -16.20 -5.55
N PRO A 388 11.88 -17.42 -6.00
CA PRO A 388 11.60 -17.84 -7.37
C PRO A 388 10.13 -18.22 -7.57
N ASP A 389 9.66 -18.07 -8.81
CA ASP A 389 8.38 -18.59 -9.27
C ASP A 389 8.33 -20.11 -9.16
N ARG A 390 7.14 -20.65 -8.89
CA ARG A 390 6.91 -22.11 -8.89
C ARG A 390 6.29 -22.53 -10.20
N LEU A 391 6.92 -23.49 -10.84
CA LEU A 391 6.36 -24.19 -11.99
C LEU A 391 6.03 -25.61 -11.56
N LEU A 392 4.77 -25.98 -11.71
CA LEU A 392 4.26 -27.29 -11.35
C LEU A 392 3.79 -27.97 -12.63
N GLN A 393 4.44 -29.08 -12.97
CA GLN A 393 3.90 -29.96 -13.99
C GLN A 393 2.81 -30.83 -13.36
N ARG A 394 1.66 -30.87 -14.02
CA ARG A 394 0.52 -31.70 -13.64
C ARG A 394 0.19 -32.64 -14.78
N THR A 395 -0.22 -33.85 -14.43
CA THR A 395 -0.85 -34.78 -15.36
C THR A 395 -2.19 -35.22 -14.77
N GLY A 396 -3.12 -35.57 -15.64
CA GLY A 396 -4.43 -36.07 -15.25
C GLY A 396 -5.09 -36.88 -16.37
N PRO A 397 -6.15 -37.65 -16.07
CA PRO A 397 -6.86 -38.41 -17.09
C PRO A 397 -7.52 -37.48 -18.10
N MET A 398 -7.56 -37.90 -19.37
CA MET A 398 -8.32 -37.19 -20.39
C MET A 398 -9.80 -37.09 -20.03
N ALA A 399 -10.38 -35.92 -20.30
CA ALA A 399 -11.82 -35.73 -20.33
C ALA A 399 -12.45 -36.54 -21.48
N GLU A 400 -13.76 -36.82 -21.39
CA GLU A 400 -14.46 -37.63 -22.39
C GLU A 400 -14.38 -37.02 -23.80
N ALA A 401 -14.48 -35.69 -23.90
CA ALA A 401 -14.32 -34.96 -25.16
C ALA A 401 -12.91 -35.13 -25.76
N GLU A 402 -11.87 -35.20 -24.93
CA GLU A 402 -10.49 -35.40 -25.38
C GLU A 402 -10.28 -36.83 -25.87
N LYS A 403 -10.85 -37.82 -25.18
CA LYS A 403 -10.84 -39.21 -25.63
C LYS A 403 -11.53 -39.38 -26.99
N GLN A 404 -12.69 -38.74 -27.17
CA GLN A 404 -13.42 -38.76 -28.45
C GLN A 404 -12.61 -38.12 -29.58
N ARG A 405 -11.92 -36.99 -29.31
CA ARG A 405 -10.99 -36.38 -30.27
C ARG A 405 -9.84 -37.31 -30.62
N CYS A 406 -9.23 -37.98 -29.63
CA CYS A 406 -8.18 -38.96 -29.87
C CYS A 406 -8.68 -40.16 -30.70
N ALA A 407 -9.93 -40.60 -30.50
CA ALA A 407 -10.53 -41.68 -31.27
C ALA A 407 -10.81 -41.26 -32.72
N ALA A 408 -11.34 -40.05 -32.94
CA ALA A 408 -11.60 -39.50 -34.27
C ALA A 408 -10.31 -39.21 -35.07
N ALA A 409 -9.22 -38.84 -34.39
CA ALA A 409 -7.91 -38.58 -35.00
C ALA A 409 -7.11 -39.86 -35.28
N ARG A 410 -7.56 -41.04 -34.84
CA ARG A 410 -6.96 -42.31 -35.27
C ARG A 410 -7.43 -42.57 -36.70
N PRO A 411 -6.54 -42.64 -37.70
CA PRO A 411 -6.95 -43.14 -38.99
C PRO A 411 -7.39 -44.59 -38.78
N MET A 412 -8.70 -44.83 -38.80
CA MET A 412 -9.28 -46.17 -38.90
C MET A 412 -9.04 -46.65 -40.33
N THR A 413 -7.78 -46.83 -40.71
CA THR A 413 -7.47 -47.74 -41.79
C THR A 413 -7.73 -49.12 -41.20
N THR A 414 -8.89 -49.67 -41.56
CA THR A 414 -9.12 -51.11 -41.59
C THR A 414 -7.81 -51.76 -42.01
N THR A 415 -7.15 -52.46 -41.09
CA THR A 415 -6.04 -53.33 -41.44
C THR A 415 -6.68 -54.41 -42.31
N PRO A 416 -6.38 -54.53 -43.62
CA PRO A 416 -6.88 -55.67 -44.37
C PRO A 416 -6.31 -56.90 -43.69
N VAL A 417 -7.21 -57.75 -43.20
CA VAL A 417 -6.87 -59.01 -42.57
C VAL A 417 -6.43 -59.93 -43.70
N ASP A 418 -5.14 -59.98 -44.01
CA ASP A 418 -4.54 -61.07 -44.79
C ASP A 418 -3.08 -61.26 -44.35
N ALA A 419 -2.87 -62.29 -43.53
CA ALA A 419 -1.61 -62.62 -42.86
C ALA A 419 -0.53 -63.22 -43.78
N GLY A 420 -0.44 -62.80 -45.05
CA GLY A 420 0.40 -63.47 -46.04
C GLY A 420 1.23 -62.59 -46.99
N ALA A 421 1.09 -61.26 -47.00
CA ALA A 421 1.80 -60.41 -47.95
C ALA A 421 2.60 -59.29 -47.26
N ALA A 422 3.87 -59.12 -47.65
CA ALA A 422 4.70 -58.02 -47.18
C ALA A 422 4.12 -56.67 -47.64
N ALA A 423 4.10 -55.68 -46.74
CA ALA A 423 3.65 -54.33 -47.04
C ALA A 423 4.48 -53.71 -48.16
N TYR A 424 3.89 -53.57 -49.36
CA TYR A 424 4.46 -52.73 -50.42
C TYR A 424 4.12 -51.27 -50.14
N SER A 425 5.16 -50.45 -50.03
CA SER A 425 5.03 -49.00 -49.87
C SER A 425 4.56 -48.36 -51.17
N SER A 426 3.65 -47.40 -51.07
CA SER A 426 3.49 -46.32 -52.05
C SER A 426 3.07 -45.05 -51.33
N ASP A 427 4.05 -44.31 -50.80
CA ASP A 427 4.44 -43.01 -51.40
C ASP A 427 5.52 -42.34 -50.54
N LYS A 428 6.71 -42.14 -51.12
CA LYS A 428 7.76 -41.25 -50.59
C LYS A 428 7.68 -39.94 -51.34
N GLY A 429 6.82 -39.04 -50.89
CA GLY A 429 6.71 -37.66 -51.39
C GLY A 429 7.64 -36.71 -50.64
N LEU A 430 8.88 -36.62 -51.14
CA LEU A 430 9.98 -35.79 -50.65
C LEU A 430 9.66 -34.28 -50.56
N LEU A 431 10.21 -33.68 -49.49
CA LEU A 431 10.68 -32.31 -49.39
C LEU A 431 11.32 -31.84 -50.71
N LYS A 432 10.72 -30.83 -51.37
CA LYS A 432 11.43 -30.02 -52.36
C LYS A 432 12.10 -28.85 -51.64
N VAL A 433 13.41 -28.95 -51.44
CA VAL A 433 14.31 -27.79 -51.36
C VAL A 433 14.99 -27.67 -52.73
N PRO A 434 15.18 -26.45 -53.25
CA PRO A 434 16.40 -26.18 -54.01
C PRO A 434 17.28 -25.09 -53.37
N SER A 435 18.57 -25.41 -53.41
CA SER A 435 19.77 -24.68 -53.00
C SER A 435 20.09 -23.45 -53.87
N SER A 436 20.93 -22.56 -53.32
CA SER A 436 21.57 -21.42 -53.98
C SER A 436 22.64 -21.78 -55.02
N ALA A 437 22.97 -20.76 -55.85
CA ALA A 437 24.13 -20.54 -56.74
C ALA A 437 24.05 -21.14 -58.18
N ALA A 438 24.34 -20.45 -59.29
CA ALA A 438 24.67 -19.05 -59.59
C ALA A 438 24.63 -18.84 -61.13
N THR A 439 24.56 -17.56 -61.55
CA THR A 439 25.27 -16.95 -62.72
C THR A 439 24.46 -16.48 -63.95
N ARG A 440 24.29 -15.14 -63.97
CA ARG A 440 24.43 -14.15 -65.07
C ARG A 440 23.27 -13.80 -66.03
N SER A 441 23.09 -12.46 -66.08
CA SER A 441 22.78 -11.58 -67.23
C SER A 441 21.29 -11.44 -67.59
N ALA A 442 20.67 -10.26 -67.76
CA ALA A 442 21.08 -8.85 -67.77
C ALA A 442 19.84 -7.94 -67.54
N ARG A 443 20.09 -6.66 -67.18
CA ARG A 443 19.35 -5.39 -67.46
C ARG A 443 18.03 -5.51 -68.26
N ALA A 444 16.98 -4.68 -68.10
CA ALA A 444 16.63 -3.43 -67.40
C ALA A 444 15.08 -3.37 -67.49
N THR A 445 14.26 -2.64 -66.73
CA THR A 445 14.12 -1.17 -66.70
C THR A 445 12.85 -0.84 -65.86
N ARG A 446 12.86 0.34 -65.21
CA ARG A 446 11.71 1.26 -64.96
C ARG A 446 10.71 1.05 -63.80
N THR A 447 10.95 1.84 -62.74
CA THR A 447 10.10 2.93 -62.16
C THR A 447 8.67 2.71 -61.63
N VAL A 448 8.55 3.03 -60.31
CA VAL A 448 7.67 4.03 -59.64
C VAL A 448 6.30 3.57 -59.08
N PRO A 449 5.85 4.14 -57.92
CA PRO A 449 4.84 3.60 -56.99
C PRO A 449 3.48 4.32 -57.08
N LEU A 450 2.50 3.89 -56.26
CA LEU A 450 1.61 4.71 -55.39
C LEU A 450 0.31 3.98 -55.06
N GLY A 451 -0.14 4.14 -53.81
CA GLY A 451 -1.37 3.65 -53.22
C GLY A 451 -1.30 3.78 -51.71
#